data_AF-A0A7W6L3A9-F1
#
_entry.id   AF-A0A7W6L3A9-F1
#
_cell.length_a   1.000
_cell.length_b   1.000
_cell.length_c   1.000
_cell.angle_alpha   90.00
_cell.angle_beta   90.00
_cell.angle_gamma   90.00
#
_symmetry.space_group_name_H-M   'P 1'
#
loop_
_entity.id
_entity.type
_entity.pdbx_description
1 polymer ?
#
loop_
_entity_poly.entity_id
_entity_poly.type
_entity_poly.pdbx_seq_one_letter_code
_entity_poly.pdbx_strand_id
1 'polypeptide(L)'
;MPAPVRALHSVQQRQTFAGWARIQRGRHPLVPLLALLSRLPRSGEVDVAVTFVVDARGERWQRRFGGVPMDSRMWRAGNGLREHLGAVRFEFALRADAQSLYWQATRVWAFGWLPLPARWFDQVRCREHADSGRYAFLVDVYLPLVGPFIRYEGWLEPQ
;
A
#
# COMPACT_ATOMS: atom_id res chain seq x y z
N MET A 1 -5.02 5.40 -17.27
CA MET A 1 -5.38 5.06 -15.88
C MET A 1 -6.90 5.07 -15.74
N PRO A 2 -7.50 4.02 -15.16
CA PRO A 2 -8.96 3.88 -15.03
C PRO A 2 -9.61 5.02 -14.23
N ALA A 3 -10.89 5.28 -14.49
CA ALA A 3 -11.63 6.37 -13.84
C ALA A 3 -11.73 6.20 -12.29
N PRO A 4 -12.04 5.01 -11.72
CA PRO A 4 -12.08 4.83 -10.27
C PRO A 4 -10.74 5.06 -9.58
N VAL A 5 -9.63 4.61 -10.20
CA VAL A 5 -8.27 4.83 -9.71
C VAL A 5 -7.94 6.33 -9.75
N ARG A 6 -8.32 7.03 -10.82
CA ARG A 6 -8.13 8.49 -10.92
C ARG A 6 -8.95 9.25 -9.90
N ALA A 7 -10.19 8.84 -9.66
CA ALA A 7 -11.05 9.46 -8.66
C ALA A 7 -10.42 9.39 -7.27
N LEU A 8 -9.92 8.21 -6.87
CA LEU A 8 -9.25 8.00 -5.59
C LEU A 8 -7.97 8.84 -5.44
N HIS A 9 -7.18 9.01 -6.49
CA HIS A 9 -5.98 9.86 -6.48
C HIS A 9 -6.26 11.35 -6.75
N SER A 10 -7.51 11.74 -7.01
CA SER A 10 -7.90 13.15 -7.28
C SER A 10 -8.45 13.90 -6.05
N VAL A 11 -8.38 13.27 -4.88
CA VAL A 11 -8.90 13.80 -3.63
C VAL A 11 -8.17 15.09 -3.25
N GLN A 12 -8.91 16.20 -3.09
CA GLN A 12 -8.30 17.52 -2.86
C GLN A 12 -8.13 17.89 -1.38
N GLN A 13 -8.96 17.34 -0.49
CA GLN A 13 -8.91 17.67 0.95
C GLN A 13 -9.01 16.42 1.80
N ARG A 14 -10.18 15.77 1.79
CA ARG A 14 -10.42 14.54 2.53
C ARG A 14 -11.48 13.71 1.83
N GLN A 15 -11.21 12.43 1.63
CA GLN A 15 -12.20 11.47 1.12
C GLN A 15 -12.04 10.15 1.86
N THR A 16 -13.16 9.52 2.19
CA THR A 16 -13.18 8.18 2.76
C THR A 16 -13.64 7.20 1.70
N PHE A 17 -13.02 6.03 1.70
CA PHE A 17 -13.41 4.88 0.91
C PHE A 17 -13.60 3.71 1.86
N ALA A 18 -14.61 2.89 1.60
CA ALA A 18 -14.88 1.69 2.37
C ALA A 18 -15.02 0.51 1.43
N GLY A 19 -14.74 -0.69 1.94
CA GLY A 19 -14.86 -1.92 1.18
C GLY A 19 -14.25 -3.05 1.96
N TRP A 20 -13.61 -3.96 1.26
CA TRP A 20 -13.18 -5.22 1.83
C TRP A 20 -11.86 -5.68 1.23
N ALA A 21 -11.06 -6.39 2.03
CA ALA A 21 -9.85 -7.03 1.56
C ALA A 21 -9.65 -8.42 2.16
N ARG A 22 -9.06 -9.27 1.35
CA ARG A 22 -8.52 -10.56 1.75
C ARG A 22 -7.03 -10.44 1.94
N ILE A 23 -6.54 -10.72 3.14
CA ILE A 23 -5.12 -10.69 3.49
C ILE A 23 -4.62 -12.11 3.70
N GLN A 24 -3.47 -12.41 3.11
CA GLN A 24 -2.75 -13.65 3.21
C GLN A 24 -1.30 -13.35 3.58
N ARG A 25 -0.93 -13.57 4.84
CA ARG A 25 0.47 -13.50 5.26
C ARG A 25 1.23 -14.77 4.89
N GLY A 26 2.53 -14.62 4.71
CA GLY A 26 3.48 -15.71 4.61
C GLY A 26 3.48 -16.64 5.82
N ARG A 27 4.00 -17.85 5.63
CA ARG A 27 4.16 -18.86 6.69
C ARG A 27 5.48 -18.75 7.46
N HIS A 28 6.37 -17.84 7.06
CA HIS A 28 7.70 -17.73 7.65
C HIS A 28 7.64 -17.09 9.06
N PRO A 29 8.43 -17.57 10.05
CA PRO A 29 8.35 -17.12 11.44
C PRO A 29 8.67 -15.63 11.66
N LEU A 30 9.44 -15.01 10.75
CA LEU A 30 9.73 -13.57 10.80
C LEU A 30 8.56 -12.68 10.34
N VAL A 31 7.57 -13.24 9.63
CA VAL A 31 6.42 -12.48 9.11
C VAL A 31 5.64 -11.76 10.22
N PRO A 32 5.23 -12.40 11.34
CA PRO A 32 4.52 -11.71 12.40
C PRO A 32 5.31 -10.55 13.02
N LEU A 33 6.64 -10.68 13.19
CA LEU A 33 7.48 -9.63 13.76
C LEU A 33 7.56 -8.42 12.84
N LEU A 34 7.87 -8.64 11.56
CA LEU A 34 7.95 -7.57 10.55
C LEU A 34 6.58 -6.93 10.31
N ALA A 35 5.52 -7.72 10.34
CA ALA A 35 4.14 -7.23 10.25
C ALA A 35 3.77 -6.37 11.45
N LEU A 36 4.22 -6.71 12.66
CA LEU A 36 4.01 -5.88 13.85
C LEU A 36 4.74 -4.53 13.73
N LEU A 37 6.01 -4.55 13.31
CA LEU A 37 6.81 -3.33 13.08
C LEU A 37 6.21 -2.41 12.02
N SER A 38 5.56 -3.00 11.01
CA SER A 38 4.94 -2.28 9.90
C SER A 38 3.43 -2.05 10.07
N ARG A 39 2.86 -2.43 11.23
CA ARG A 39 1.42 -2.37 11.55
C ARG A 39 0.52 -3.01 10.49
N LEU A 40 1.00 -4.08 9.86
CA LEU A 40 0.24 -4.82 8.86
C LEU A 40 -0.87 -5.63 9.54
N PRO A 41 -2.03 -5.81 8.87
CA PRO A 41 -3.15 -6.58 9.40
C PRO A 41 -2.91 -8.09 9.34
N ARG A 42 -3.63 -8.87 10.16
CA ARG A 42 -3.54 -10.35 10.21
C ARG A 42 -4.12 -10.98 8.94
N SER A 43 -3.75 -12.23 8.66
CA SER A 43 -4.38 -13.00 7.58
C SER A 43 -5.88 -13.16 7.88
N GLY A 44 -6.71 -13.04 6.86
CA GLY A 44 -8.15 -13.12 6.98
C GLY A 44 -8.85 -12.19 6.01
N GLU A 45 -10.18 -12.28 6.02
CA GLU A 45 -11.09 -11.43 5.28
C GLU A 45 -11.57 -10.34 6.23
N VAL A 46 -11.33 -9.08 5.87
CA VAL A 46 -11.59 -7.94 6.76
C VAL A 46 -12.17 -6.75 6.01
N ASP A 47 -13.01 -5.99 6.70
CA ASP A 47 -13.44 -4.69 6.22
C ASP A 47 -12.26 -3.71 6.17
N VAL A 48 -12.26 -2.91 5.11
CA VAL A 48 -11.24 -1.90 4.86
C VAL A 48 -11.88 -0.54 4.78
N ALA A 49 -11.36 0.40 5.56
CA ALA A 49 -11.68 1.81 5.43
C ALA A 49 -10.39 2.58 5.16
N VAL A 50 -10.38 3.42 4.13
CA VAL A 50 -9.24 4.26 3.78
C VAL A 50 -9.69 5.71 3.76
N THR A 51 -9.10 6.53 4.62
CA THR A 51 -9.28 7.98 4.59
C THR A 51 -8.04 8.63 4.02
N PHE A 52 -8.21 9.32 2.91
CA PHE A 52 -7.20 10.16 2.28
C PHE A 52 -7.33 11.54 2.87
N VAL A 53 -6.24 12.12 3.34
CA VAL A 53 -6.16 13.49 3.84
C VAL A 53 -4.99 14.16 3.17
N VAL A 54 -5.25 15.14 2.31
CA VAL A 54 -4.20 15.88 1.61
C VAL A 54 -3.85 17.13 2.41
N ASP A 55 -2.57 17.30 2.73
CA ASP A 55 -2.04 18.44 3.45
C ASP A 55 -0.90 19.13 2.67
N ALA A 56 -0.48 20.33 3.09
CA ALA A 56 0.56 21.09 2.41
C ALA A 56 1.94 20.39 2.32
N ARG A 57 2.15 19.33 3.11
CA ARG A 57 3.39 18.54 3.16
C ARG A 57 3.27 17.18 2.45
N GLY A 58 2.10 16.86 1.89
CA GLY A 58 1.85 15.63 1.15
C GLY A 58 0.49 14.99 1.47
N GLU A 59 0.35 13.73 1.10
CA GLU A 59 -0.86 12.95 1.29
C GLU A 59 -0.73 12.04 2.50
N ARG A 60 -1.76 11.99 3.34
CA ARG A 60 -1.85 11.06 4.46
C ARG A 60 -2.94 10.05 4.17
N TRP A 61 -2.53 8.79 4.19
CA TRP A 61 -3.41 7.66 3.94
C TRP A 61 -3.62 6.94 5.27
N GLN A 62 -4.82 7.10 5.81
CA GLN A 62 -5.24 6.46 7.05
C GLN A 62 -6.03 5.21 6.67
N ARG A 63 -5.35 4.07 6.63
CA ARG A 63 -5.97 2.79 6.28
C ARG A 63 -6.34 2.04 7.55
N ARG A 64 -7.51 1.40 7.58
CA ARG A 64 -7.95 0.54 8.68
C ARG A 64 -8.36 -0.78 8.08
N PHE A 65 -7.66 -1.85 8.48
CA PHE A 65 -7.92 -3.21 8.02
C PHE A 65 -8.38 -4.04 9.22
N GLY A 66 -9.66 -4.41 9.28
CA GLY A 66 -10.22 -5.18 10.40
C GLY A 66 -9.97 -4.53 11.76
N GLY A 67 -10.07 -3.20 11.82
CA GLY A 67 -9.81 -2.41 13.04
C GLY A 67 -8.34 -2.10 13.33
N VAL A 68 -7.37 -2.66 12.58
CA VAL A 68 -5.95 -2.32 12.73
C VAL A 68 -5.63 -1.04 11.97
N PRO A 69 -5.20 0.06 12.65
CA PRO A 69 -4.83 1.30 12.00
C PRO A 69 -3.45 1.20 11.34
N MET A 70 -3.42 1.48 10.06
CA MET A 70 -2.25 1.51 9.19
C MET A 70 -2.16 2.91 8.55
N ASP A 71 -1.51 3.82 9.27
CA ASP A 71 -1.29 5.18 8.80
C ASP A 71 0.02 5.26 8.02
N SER A 72 -0.07 5.94 6.88
CA SER A 72 1.06 6.17 5.99
C SER A 72 1.05 7.59 5.49
N ARG A 73 2.24 8.13 5.26
CA ARG A 73 2.41 9.46 4.68
C ARG A 73 3.15 9.35 3.36
N MET A 74 2.59 9.96 2.33
CA MET A 74 3.09 9.93 0.97
C MET A 74 3.41 11.34 0.53
N TRP A 75 4.55 11.51 -0.12
CA TRP A 75 4.95 12.79 -0.69
C TRP A 75 5.80 12.56 -1.92
N ARG A 76 5.74 13.52 -2.85
CA ARG A 76 6.55 13.47 -4.05
C ARG A 76 8.00 13.82 -3.72
N ALA A 77 8.94 13.01 -4.18
CA ALA A 77 10.37 13.23 -3.99
C ALA A 77 11.10 13.02 -5.32
N GLY A 78 11.47 14.13 -5.98
CA GLY A 78 12.03 14.11 -7.33
C GLY A 78 11.04 13.50 -8.33
N ASN A 79 11.50 12.48 -9.06
CA ASN A 79 10.70 11.76 -10.05
C ASN A 79 9.92 10.57 -9.48
N GLY A 80 10.06 10.28 -8.18
CA GLY A 80 9.39 9.18 -7.49
C GLY A 80 8.40 9.64 -6.45
N LEU A 81 7.67 8.67 -5.89
CA LEU A 81 6.81 8.87 -4.73
C LEU A 81 7.45 8.21 -3.51
N ARG A 82 7.58 8.94 -2.41
CA ARG A 82 8.01 8.37 -1.13
C ARG A 82 6.82 8.12 -0.25
N GLU A 83 6.77 6.93 0.34
CA GLU A 83 5.79 6.54 1.34
C GLU A 83 6.51 6.23 2.65
N HIS A 84 6.00 6.74 3.76
CA HIS A 84 6.43 6.39 5.10
C HIS A 84 5.31 5.66 5.81
N LEU A 85 5.54 4.39 6.11
CA LEU A 85 4.60 3.47 6.73
C LEU A 85 5.23 2.90 8.01
N GLY A 86 4.77 3.40 9.16
CA GLY A 86 5.30 2.97 10.46
C GLY A 86 6.81 3.20 10.57
N ALA A 87 7.57 2.13 10.81
CA ALA A 87 9.03 2.17 10.88
C ALA A 87 9.72 2.08 9.50
N VAL A 88 8.97 1.91 8.41
CA VAL A 88 9.55 1.65 7.09
C VAL A 88 9.24 2.80 6.15
N ARG A 89 10.23 3.18 5.33
CA ARG A 89 10.06 4.16 4.26
C ARG A 89 10.29 3.46 2.92
N PHE A 90 9.42 3.70 1.96
CA PHE A 90 9.48 3.16 0.61
C PHE A 90 9.62 4.31 -0.38
N GLU A 91 10.30 4.05 -1.49
CA GLU A 91 10.33 4.92 -2.67
C GLU A 91 9.79 4.10 -3.85
N PHE A 92 8.68 4.54 -4.41
CA PHE A 92 7.98 3.87 -5.49
C PHE A 92 8.18 4.60 -6.82
N ALA A 93 8.43 3.81 -7.86
CA ALA A 93 8.24 4.21 -9.23
C ALA A 93 6.82 3.81 -9.66
N LEU A 94 6.07 4.79 -10.16
CA LEU A 94 4.69 4.62 -10.61
C LEU A 94 4.69 4.40 -12.12
N ARG A 95 3.97 3.38 -12.58
CA ARG A 95 3.71 3.14 -14.00
C ARG A 95 2.22 2.97 -14.20
N ALA A 96 1.57 3.95 -14.82
CA ALA A 96 0.17 3.87 -15.18
C ALA A 96 0.00 3.41 -16.63
N ASP A 97 -0.97 2.56 -16.90
CA ASP A 97 -1.47 2.28 -18.24
C ASP A 97 -2.98 2.56 -18.34
N ALA A 98 -3.63 2.17 -19.45
CA ALA A 98 -5.06 2.39 -19.64
C ALA A 98 -5.94 1.65 -18.61
N GLN A 99 -5.52 0.47 -18.15
CA GLN A 99 -6.30 -0.47 -17.37
C GLN A 99 -5.89 -0.56 -15.89
N SER A 100 -4.69 -0.13 -15.53
CA SER A 100 -4.11 -0.33 -14.20
C SER A 100 -3.03 0.71 -13.88
N LEU A 101 -2.79 0.91 -12.59
CA LEU A 101 -1.65 1.64 -12.03
C LEU A 101 -0.78 0.65 -11.27
N TYR A 102 0.49 0.57 -11.68
CA TYR A 102 1.49 -0.31 -11.09
C TYR A 102 2.45 0.49 -10.23
N TRP A 103 2.73 -0.02 -9.04
CA TRP A 103 3.69 0.54 -8.12
C TRP A 103 4.84 -0.44 -7.96
N GLN A 104 6.04 0.02 -8.27
CA GLN A 104 7.26 -0.76 -8.11
C GLN A 104 8.11 -0.12 -7.01
N ALA A 105 8.41 -0.86 -5.95
CA ALA A 105 9.33 -0.40 -4.92
C ALA A 105 10.75 -0.38 -5.48
N THR A 106 11.40 0.79 -5.43
CA THR A 106 12.77 0.98 -5.92
C THR A 106 13.78 1.02 -4.77
N ARG A 107 13.42 1.66 -3.66
CA ARG A 107 14.25 1.75 -2.45
C ARG A 107 13.41 1.66 -1.21
N VAL A 108 13.98 1.06 -0.17
CA VAL A 108 13.31 0.91 1.12
C VAL A 108 14.31 1.19 2.24
N TRP A 109 13.86 1.88 3.29
CA TRP A 109 14.62 2.14 4.50
C TRP A 109 13.86 1.61 5.71
N ALA A 110 14.53 0.81 6.54
CA ALA A 110 14.06 0.43 7.86
C ALA A 110 14.38 1.54 8.88
N PHE A 111 13.54 1.66 9.90
CA PHE A 111 13.59 2.70 10.93
C PHE A 111 13.64 4.14 10.39
N GLY A 112 13.29 4.36 9.12
CA GLY A 112 13.37 5.65 8.44
C GLY A 112 14.78 6.10 7.99
N TRP A 113 15.84 5.35 8.29
CA TRP A 113 17.22 5.73 7.96
C TRP A 113 18.12 4.56 7.52
N LEU A 114 17.86 3.32 7.94
CA LEU A 114 18.68 2.17 7.60
C LEU A 114 18.31 1.66 6.19
N PRO A 115 19.16 1.83 5.16
CA PRO A 115 18.83 1.38 3.81
C PRO A 115 18.76 -0.15 3.76
N LEU A 116 17.65 -0.69 3.27
CA LEU A 116 17.51 -2.12 3.01
C LEU A 116 17.92 -2.43 1.57
N PRO A 117 18.42 -3.65 1.28
CA PRO A 117 18.79 -4.04 -0.07
C PRO A 117 17.61 -3.93 -1.03
N ALA A 118 17.75 -3.16 -2.12
CA ALA A 118 16.67 -2.97 -3.11
C ALA A 118 16.17 -4.31 -3.69
N ARG A 119 17.08 -5.29 -3.83
CA ARG A 119 16.75 -6.68 -4.25
C ARG A 119 15.70 -7.36 -3.38
N TRP A 120 15.53 -6.93 -2.13
CA TRP A 120 14.50 -7.50 -1.26
C TRP A 120 13.09 -7.09 -1.65
N PHE A 121 12.97 -5.96 -2.35
CA PHE A 121 11.70 -5.34 -2.70
C PHE A 121 11.43 -5.33 -4.20
N ASP A 122 12.31 -5.95 -5.00
CA ASP A 122 12.14 -6.10 -6.44
C ASP A 122 10.87 -6.90 -6.79
N GLN A 123 10.45 -7.77 -5.88
CA GLN A 123 9.22 -8.56 -5.99
C GLN A 123 8.05 -7.96 -5.19
N VAL A 124 8.10 -6.67 -4.86
CA VAL A 124 6.93 -5.91 -4.37
C VAL A 124 6.12 -5.46 -5.57
N ARG A 125 4.94 -6.03 -5.74
CA ARG A 125 4.02 -5.70 -6.83
C ARG A 125 2.75 -5.14 -6.23
N CYS A 126 2.50 -3.85 -6.40
CA CYS A 126 1.18 -3.29 -6.15
C CYS A 126 0.52 -2.95 -7.49
N ARG A 127 -0.73 -3.37 -7.64
CA ARG A 127 -1.55 -3.12 -8.81
C ARG A 127 -2.89 -2.56 -8.36
N GLU A 128 -3.21 -1.39 -8.85
CA GLU A 128 -4.50 -0.72 -8.66
C GLU A 128 -5.22 -0.73 -10.01
N HIS A 129 -6.46 -1.17 -10.04
CA HIS A 129 -7.23 -1.30 -11.27
C HIS A 129 -8.70 -0.99 -11.02
N ALA A 130 -9.49 -0.91 -12.09
CA ALA A 130 -10.93 -0.86 -11.96
C ALA A 130 -11.48 -2.26 -12.19
N ASP A 131 -12.31 -2.74 -11.26
CA ASP A 131 -13.10 -3.95 -11.42
C ASP A 131 -14.58 -3.59 -11.28
N SER A 132 -15.36 -3.85 -12.33
CA SER A 132 -16.81 -3.62 -12.35
C SER A 132 -17.22 -2.20 -11.92
N GLY A 133 -16.40 -1.19 -12.23
CA GLY A 133 -16.62 0.22 -11.86
C GLY A 133 -16.12 0.59 -10.45
N ARG A 134 -15.66 -0.38 -9.66
CA ARG A 134 -15.08 -0.18 -8.33
C ARG A 134 -13.57 -0.05 -8.40
N TYR A 135 -12.98 0.57 -7.38
CA TYR A 135 -11.53 0.58 -7.22
C TYR A 135 -11.10 -0.78 -6.67
N ALA A 136 -10.25 -1.51 -7.40
CA ALA A 136 -9.69 -2.78 -6.96
C ALA A 136 -8.18 -2.66 -6.79
N PHE A 137 -7.65 -3.27 -5.74
CA PHE A 137 -6.22 -3.25 -5.45
C PHE A 137 -5.73 -4.65 -5.15
N LEU A 138 -4.50 -4.92 -5.58
CA LEU A 138 -3.77 -6.14 -5.28
C LEU A 138 -2.36 -5.72 -4.90
N VAL A 139 -1.93 -6.13 -3.72
CA VAL A 139 -0.58 -5.93 -3.23
C VAL A 139 -0.01 -7.30 -2.93
N ASP A 140 1.07 -7.65 -3.61
CA ASP A 140 1.79 -8.90 -3.41
C ASP A 140 3.25 -8.56 -3.08
N VAL A 141 3.68 -8.94 -1.88
CA VAL A 141 5.01 -8.66 -1.37
C VAL A 141 5.74 -9.98 -1.15
N TYR A 142 6.83 -10.15 -1.87
CA TYR A 142 7.76 -11.25 -1.68
C TYR A 142 9.13 -10.73 -1.26
N LEU A 143 9.69 -11.32 -0.21
CA LEU A 143 11.04 -11.00 0.27
C LEU A 143 11.94 -12.22 0.03
N PRO A 144 13.16 -12.06 -0.52
CA PRO A 144 14.03 -13.18 -0.90
C PRO A 144 14.46 -14.07 0.27
N LEU A 145 14.54 -13.52 1.49
CA LEU A 145 14.92 -14.28 2.69
C LEU A 145 13.72 -14.92 3.42
N VAL A 146 12.52 -14.37 3.24
CA VAL A 146 11.32 -14.75 4.01
C VAL A 146 10.32 -15.52 3.14
N GLY A 147 10.44 -15.41 1.81
CA GLY A 147 9.48 -15.91 0.84
C GLY A 147 8.27 -14.97 0.69
N PRO A 148 7.07 -15.51 0.42
CA PRO A 148 5.83 -14.73 0.40
C PRO A 148 5.67 -14.03 1.75
N PHE A 149 5.63 -12.71 1.78
CA PHE A 149 5.58 -11.94 3.01
C PHE A 149 4.14 -11.57 3.35
N ILE A 150 3.48 -10.86 2.45
CA ILE A 150 2.07 -10.53 2.56
C ILE A 150 1.49 -10.33 1.16
N ARG A 151 0.32 -10.92 0.94
CA ARG A 151 -0.52 -10.65 -0.20
C ARG A 151 -1.85 -10.14 0.32
N TYR A 152 -2.35 -9.05 -0.22
CA TYR A 152 -3.71 -8.64 0.04
C TYR A 152 -4.36 -8.05 -1.19
N GLU A 153 -5.60 -8.43 -1.41
CA GLU A 153 -6.38 -7.99 -2.56
C GLU A 153 -7.80 -7.67 -2.11
N GLY A 154 -8.43 -6.72 -2.79
CA GLY A 154 -9.72 -6.21 -2.37
C GLY A 154 -10.23 -5.12 -3.28
N TRP A 155 -11.36 -4.57 -2.88
CA TRP A 155 -12.00 -3.46 -3.57
C TRP A 155 -12.48 -2.42 -2.58
N LEU A 156 -12.58 -1.19 -3.05
CA LEU A 156 -13.05 -0.03 -2.32
C LEU A 156 -14.06 0.74 -3.16
N GLU A 157 -15.02 1.35 -2.48
CA GLU A 157 -15.98 2.28 -3.02
C GLU A 157 -15.93 3.59 -2.22
N PRO A 158 -16.16 4.74 -2.88
CA PRO A 158 -16.24 6.02 -2.19
C PRO A 158 -17.43 6.00 -1.21
N GLN A 159 -17.20 6.53 -0.01
CA GLN A 159 -18.22 6.74 1.02
C GLN A 159 -18.61 8.22 1.11
#